data_AF-A0A259HVI7-F1
#
_entry.id   AF-A0A259HVI7-F1
#
_cell.length_a   1.000
_cell.length_b   1.000
_cell.length_c   1.000
_cell.angle_alpha   90.00
_cell.angle_beta   90.00
_cell.angle_gamma   90.00
#
_symmetry.space_group_name_H-M   'P 1'
#
loop_
_entity.id
_entity.type
_entity.pdbx_description
1 polymer ?
#
loop_
_entity_poly.entity_id
_entity_poly.type
_entity_poly.pdbx_seq_one_letter_code
_entity_poly.pdbx_strand_id
1 'polypeptide(L)'
;MIINNKSIRELHFDHELWLIEMAFWKQEIEVLDKYLAAVNASYSDTVVRAEVEHFQNQFIIQLNFINSLKNDVKAQESLISLLEQDISNKKLQQKKADDEYDIRDRMLTNQKLYVELKLSFKQWLSNKL
;
A
#
# COMPACT_ATOMS: atom_id res chain seq x y z
N MET A 1 9.27 24.29 -7.75
CA MET A 1 9.65 22.87 -7.66
C MET A 1 10.48 22.74 -6.40
N ILE A 2 9.88 22.31 -5.28
CA ILE A 2 10.61 22.17 -4.02
C ILE A 2 11.32 20.81 -4.10
N ILE A 3 12.61 20.84 -4.43
CA ILE A 3 13.46 19.67 -4.35
C ILE A 3 13.62 19.38 -2.86
N ASN A 4 12.85 18.41 -2.38
CA ASN A 4 12.87 17.95 -1.00
C ASN A 4 14.20 17.24 -0.79
N ASN A 5 15.23 17.97 -0.36
CA ASN A 5 16.59 17.45 -0.24
C ASN A 5 16.72 16.66 1.08
N LYS A 6 15.93 15.58 1.21
CA LYS A 6 16.01 14.67 2.34
C LYS A 6 17.38 13.99 2.34
N SER A 7 18.01 13.99 3.50
CA SER A 7 19.21 13.21 3.78
C SER A 7 18.92 11.72 3.62
N ILE A 8 19.97 10.92 3.37
CA ILE A 8 19.87 9.46 3.29
C ILE A 8 19.20 8.87 4.55
N ARG A 9 19.53 9.40 5.72
CA ARG A 9 18.92 9.00 6.99
C ARG A 9 17.40 9.25 7.02
N GLU A 10 16.94 10.39 6.54
CA GLU A 10 15.51 10.70 6.48
C GLU A 10 14.78 9.80 5.48
N LEU A 11 15.44 9.40 4.40
CA LEU A 11 14.88 8.44 3.44
C LEU A 11 14.73 7.05 4.05
N HIS A 12 15.75 6.55 4.76
CA HIS A 12 15.66 5.28 5.49
C HIS A 12 14.50 5.29 6.49
N PHE A 13 14.37 6.37 7.26
CA PHE A 13 13.27 6.51 8.21
C PHE A 13 11.90 6.48 7.53
N ASP A 14 11.73 7.22 6.44
CA ASP A 14 10.50 7.22 5.65
C ASP A 14 10.18 5.81 5.12
N HIS A 15 11.17 5.10 4.60
CA HIS A 15 10.98 3.75 4.06
C HIS A 15 10.58 2.74 5.14
N GLU A 16 11.20 2.80 6.32
CA GLU A 16 10.80 1.97 7.46
C GLU A 16 9.35 2.25 7.87
N LEU A 17 8.98 3.53 7.95
CA LEU A 17 7.61 3.93 8.27
C LEU A 17 6.62 3.39 7.22
N TRP A 18 6.91 3.56 5.93
CA TRP A 18 6.07 3.05 4.84
C TRP A 18 5.92 1.54 4.86
N LEU A 19 6.99 0.80 5.17
CA LEU A 19 6.93 -0.66 5.31
C LEU A 19 6.02 -1.09 6.47
N ILE A 20 6.04 -0.35 7.58
CA ILE A 20 5.15 -0.59 8.73
C ILE A 20 3.70 -0.28 8.35
N GLU A 21 3.44 0.87 7.72
CA GLU A 21 2.09 1.25 7.26
C GLU A 21 1.50 0.22 6.30
N MET A 22 2.29 -0.21 5.30
CA MET A 22 1.88 -1.25 4.34
C MET A 22 1.61 -2.59 5.01
N ALA A 23 2.41 -2.97 6.00
CA ALA A 23 2.17 -4.19 6.78
C ALA A 23 0.86 -4.11 7.56
N PHE A 24 0.58 -2.95 8.18
CA PHE A 24 -0.68 -2.70 8.87
C PHE A 24 -1.89 -2.79 7.94
N TRP A 25 -1.85 -2.10 6.79
CA TRP A 25 -2.93 -2.13 5.81
C TRP A 25 -3.21 -3.54 5.30
N LYS A 26 -2.16 -4.30 5.00
CA LYS A 26 -2.29 -5.70 4.58
C LYS A 26 -2.98 -6.55 5.67
N GLN A 27 -2.50 -6.47 6.91
CA GLN A 27 -3.09 -7.24 8.02
C GLN A 27 -4.55 -6.87 8.24
N GLU A 28 -4.90 -5.59 8.13
CA GLU A 28 -6.29 -5.19 8.29
C GLU A 28 -7.17 -5.70 7.14
N ILE A 29 -6.71 -5.65 5.89
CA ILE A 29 -7.45 -6.24 4.76
C ILE A 29 -7.69 -7.74 4.97
N GLU A 30 -6.69 -8.48 5.46
CA GLU A 30 -6.85 -9.91 5.80
C GLU A 30 -7.89 -10.14 6.92
N VAL A 31 -8.05 -9.19 7.84
CA VAL A 31 -9.10 -9.23 8.85
C VAL A 31 -10.48 -8.91 8.25
N LEU A 32 -10.57 -7.90 7.38
CA LEU A 32 -11.83 -7.55 6.69
C LEU A 32 -12.32 -8.71 5.81
N ASP A 33 -11.42 -9.42 5.14
CA ASP A 33 -11.74 -10.60 4.34
C ASP A 33 -12.35 -11.75 5.17
N LYS A 34 -11.88 -11.93 6.41
CA LYS A 34 -12.50 -12.91 7.33
C LYS A 34 -13.93 -12.53 7.70
N TYR A 35 -14.21 -11.25 7.94
CA TYR A 35 -15.57 -10.77 8.18
C TYR A 35 -16.45 -10.94 6.94
N LEU A 36 -15.91 -10.65 5.76
CA LEU A 36 -16.60 -10.85 4.50
C LEU A 36 -16.97 -12.32 4.27
N ALA A 37 -16.06 -13.24 4.58
CA ALA A 37 -16.30 -14.68 4.51
C ALA A 37 -17.39 -15.15 5.49
N ALA A 38 -17.41 -14.60 6.72
CA ALA A 38 -18.45 -14.91 7.70
C ALA A 38 -19.84 -14.45 7.23
N VAL A 39 -19.93 -13.25 6.64
CA VAL A 39 -21.16 -12.78 6.00
C VAL A 39 -21.55 -13.72 4.87
N ASN A 40 -20.65 -14.01 3.93
CA ASN A 40 -20.96 -14.89 2.79
C ASN A 40 -21.50 -16.26 3.22
N ALA A 41 -20.98 -16.85 4.30
CA ALA A 41 -21.47 -18.11 4.84
C ALA A 41 -22.92 -18.04 5.37
N SER A 42 -23.41 -16.84 5.73
CA SER A 42 -24.72 -16.60 6.34
C SER A 42 -25.83 -16.27 5.34
N TYR A 43 -25.51 -16.00 4.07
CA TYR A 43 -26.50 -15.60 3.06
C TYR A 43 -26.53 -16.53 1.84
N SER A 44 -27.74 -16.91 1.42
CA SER A 44 -28.00 -17.66 0.19
C SER A 44 -28.44 -16.79 -0.99
N ASP A 45 -28.66 -15.49 -0.76
CA ASP A 45 -29.15 -14.53 -1.75
C ASP A 45 -28.07 -14.22 -2.82
N THR A 46 -28.46 -14.24 -4.10
CA THR A 46 -27.57 -13.98 -5.23
C THR A 46 -27.06 -12.55 -5.29
N VAL A 47 -27.82 -11.57 -4.81
CA VAL A 47 -27.41 -10.16 -4.75
C VAL A 47 -26.28 -9.98 -3.73
N VAL A 48 -26.41 -10.59 -2.55
CA VAL A 48 -25.36 -10.53 -1.51
C VAL A 48 -24.08 -11.19 -2.00
N ARG A 49 -24.18 -12.28 -2.77
CA ARG A 49 -23.01 -12.94 -3.38
C ARG A 49 -22.26 -12.03 -4.36
N ALA A 50 -22.96 -11.27 -5.18
CA ALA A 50 -22.33 -10.33 -6.11
C ALA A 50 -21.60 -9.19 -5.37
N GLU A 51 -22.20 -8.67 -4.30
CA GLU A 51 -21.56 -7.68 -3.43
C GLU A 51 -20.33 -8.24 -2.72
N VAL A 52 -20.39 -9.50 -2.28
CA VAL A 52 -19.25 -10.20 -1.67
C VAL A 52 -18.09 -10.33 -2.66
N GLU A 53 -18.38 -10.82 -3.87
CA GLU A 53 -17.38 -10.96 -4.93
C GLU A 53 -16.73 -9.62 -5.29
N HIS A 54 -17.53 -8.54 -5.32
CA HIS A 54 -17.00 -7.19 -5.52
C HIS A 54 -15.94 -6.83 -4.48
N PHE A 55 -16.20 -7.01 -3.19
CA PHE A 55 -15.22 -6.70 -2.15
C PHE A 55 -14.01 -7.64 -2.16
N GLN A 56 -14.19 -8.93 -2.44
CA GLN A 56 -13.07 -9.87 -2.58
C GLN A 56 -12.11 -9.42 -3.69
N ASN A 57 -12.64 -9.02 -4.85
CA ASN A 57 -11.84 -8.51 -5.96
C ASN A 57 -11.10 -7.22 -5.58
N GLN A 58 -11.76 -6.28 -4.89
CA GLN A 58 -11.11 -5.06 -4.42
C GLN A 58 -10.00 -5.34 -3.40
N PHE A 59 -10.20 -6.29 -2.48
CA PHE A 59 -9.17 -6.71 -1.53
C PHE A 59 -7.94 -7.29 -2.23
N ILE A 60 -8.14 -8.16 -3.23
CA ILE A 60 -7.05 -8.73 -4.02
C ILE A 60 -6.27 -7.63 -4.76
N ILE A 61 -6.96 -6.70 -5.41
CA ILE A 61 -6.34 -5.57 -6.12
C ILE A 61 -5.49 -4.74 -5.16
N GLN A 62 -6.05 -4.38 -4.00
CA GLN A 62 -5.35 -3.57 -3.00
C GLN A 62 -4.12 -4.28 -2.43
N LEU A 63 -4.23 -5.58 -2.13
CA LEU A 63 -3.10 -6.38 -1.65
C LEU A 63 -1.99 -6.50 -2.69
N ASN A 64 -2.34 -6.67 -3.97
CA ASN A 64 -1.37 -6.69 -5.06
C ASN A 64 -0.64 -5.35 -5.20
N PHE A 65 -1.37 -4.24 -5.10
CA PHE A 65 -0.78 -2.90 -5.12
C PHE A 65 0.19 -2.68 -3.96
N ILE A 66 -0.21 -3.04 -2.73
CA ILE A 66 0.64 -2.97 -1.53
C ILE A 66 1.91 -3.81 -1.70
N ASN A 67 1.79 -5.05 -2.22
CA ASN A 67 2.94 -5.91 -2.43
C ASN A 67 3.90 -5.35 -3.49
N SER A 68 3.38 -4.77 -4.57
CA SER A 68 4.21 -4.11 -5.59
C SER A 68 4.96 -2.93 -4.99
N LEU A 69 4.25 -2.04 -4.28
CA LEU A 69 4.83 -0.84 -3.68
C LEU A 69 5.89 -1.19 -2.63
N LYS A 70 5.68 -2.25 -1.84
CA LYS A 70 6.68 -2.80 -0.91
C LYS A 70 7.96 -3.24 -1.63
N ASN A 71 7.85 -3.86 -2.80
CA ASN A 71 9.02 -4.28 -3.56
C ASN A 71 9.81 -3.06 -4.08
N ASP A 72 9.10 -2.02 -4.50
CA ASP A 72 9.72 -0.78 -4.99
C ASP A 72 10.45 -0.03 -3.87
N VAL A 73 9.86 0.06 -2.67
CA VAL A 73 10.54 0.61 -1.48
C VAL A 73 11.82 -0.16 -1.16
N LYS A 74 11.80 -1.50 -1.26
CA LYS A 74 13.01 -2.32 -1.04
C LYS A 74 14.08 -2.12 -2.13
N ALA A 75 13.65 -1.92 -3.37
CA ALA A 75 14.57 -1.62 -4.46
C ALA A 75 15.23 -0.24 -4.26
N GLN A 76 14.46 0.75 -3.80
CA GLN A 76 14.96 2.07 -3.45
C GLN A 76 15.93 2.04 -2.26
N GLU A 77 15.65 1.25 -1.22
CA GLU A 77 16.58 1.00 -0.11
C GLU A 77 17.92 0.41 -0.58
N SER A 78 17.85 -0.54 -1.50
CA SER A 78 19.06 -1.13 -2.12
C SER A 78 19.85 -0.08 -2.92
N LEU A 79 19.15 0.81 -3.63
CA LEU A 79 19.78 1.91 -4.38
C LEU A 79 20.46 2.92 -3.45
N ILE A 80 19.81 3.27 -2.33
CA ILE A 80 20.39 4.16 -1.31
C ILE A 80 21.65 3.53 -0.72
N SER A 81 21.62 2.24 -0.40
CA SER A 81 22.79 1.51 0.13
C SER A 81 24.00 1.54 -0.83
N LEU A 82 23.76 1.57 -2.15
CA LEU A 82 24.81 1.73 -3.16
C LEU A 82 25.34 3.18 -3.20
N LEU A 83 24.45 4.16 -3.05
CA LEU A 83 24.84 5.58 -2.99
C LEU A 83 25.64 5.94 -1.74
N GLU A 84 25.41 5.27 -0.61
CA GLU A 84 26.26 5.44 0.58
C GLU A 84 27.71 5.01 0.33
N GLN A 85 27.93 4.06 -0.58
CA GLN A 85 29.27 3.58 -0.96
C GLN A 85 29.95 4.49 -1.99
N ASP A 86 29.18 5.12 -2.89
CA ASP A 86 29.66 6.08 -3.88
C ASP A 86 28.69 7.26 -4.03
N ILE A 87 28.80 8.20 -3.09
CA ILE A 87 27.94 9.39 -3.04
C ILE A 87 28.12 10.26 -4.28
N SER A 88 29.26 10.19 -4.98
CA SER A 88 29.55 11.03 -6.15
C SER A 88 28.84 10.58 -7.43
N ASN A 89 28.19 9.41 -7.41
CA ASN A 89 27.59 8.80 -8.58
C ASN A 89 26.32 9.52 -9.04
N LYS A 90 26.48 10.46 -9.97
CA LYS A 90 25.37 11.28 -10.50
C LYS A 90 24.22 10.47 -11.10
N LYS A 91 24.52 9.32 -11.72
CA LYS A 91 23.48 8.47 -12.34
C LYS A 91 22.61 7.83 -11.26
N LEU A 92 23.22 7.32 -10.19
CA LEU A 92 22.48 6.75 -9.06
C LEU A 92 21.70 7.83 -8.30
N GLN A 93 22.26 9.04 -8.14
CA GLN A 93 21.56 10.17 -7.50
C GLN A 93 20.29 10.57 -8.26
N GLN A 94 20.37 10.67 -9.59
CA GLN A 94 19.21 10.99 -10.43
C GLN A 94 18.15 9.90 -10.31
N LYS A 95 18.54 8.63 -10.47
CA LYS A 95 17.61 7.50 -10.33
C LYS A 95 16.92 7.51 -8.96
N LYS A 96 17.67 7.74 -7.87
CA LYS A 96 17.11 7.84 -6.52
C LYS A 96 16.05 8.92 -6.44
N ALA A 97 16.30 10.10 -7.01
CA ALA A 97 15.35 11.22 -6.97
C ALA A 97 14.06 10.90 -7.72
N ASP A 98 14.16 10.25 -8.88
CA ASP A 98 13.01 9.87 -9.71
C ASP A 98 12.17 8.78 -9.02
N ASP A 99 12.81 7.70 -8.55
CA ASP A 99 12.16 6.57 -7.88
C ASP A 99 11.51 7.03 -6.55
N GLU A 100 12.16 7.93 -5.79
CA GLU A 100 11.63 8.47 -4.53
C GLU A 100 10.32 9.23 -4.74
N TYR A 101 10.24 10.03 -5.80
CA TYR A 101 9.05 10.81 -6.12
C TYR A 101 7.89 9.89 -6.49
N ASP A 102 8.12 8.90 -7.37
CA ASP A 102 7.12 7.91 -7.77
C ASP A 102 6.58 7.11 -6.57
N ILE A 103 7.48 6.57 -5.75
CA ILE A 103 7.09 5.77 -4.57
C ILE A 103 6.25 6.60 -3.60
N ARG A 104 6.63 7.86 -3.35
CA ARG A 104 5.87 8.74 -2.45
C ARG A 104 4.46 9.02 -2.97
N ASP A 105 4.32 9.32 -4.26
CA ASP A 105 3.00 9.55 -4.88
C ASP A 105 2.12 8.29 -4.79
N ARG A 106 2.72 7.12 -5.01
CA ARG A 106 2.04 5.83 -4.91
C ARG A 106 1.68 5.46 -3.47
N MET A 107 2.50 5.85 -2.48
CA MET A 107 2.15 5.71 -1.06
C MET A 107 0.91 6.54 -0.68
N LEU A 108 0.85 7.80 -1.13
CA LEU A 108 -0.31 8.66 -0.91
C LEU A 108 -1.57 8.09 -1.60
N THR A 109 -1.42 7.61 -2.83
CA THR A 109 -2.49 6.94 -3.56
C THR A 109 -2.97 5.70 -2.83
N ASN A 110 -2.05 4.85 -2.35
CA ASN A 110 -2.38 3.64 -1.60
C ASN A 110 -3.17 3.96 -0.34
N GLN A 111 -2.71 4.96 0.44
CA GLN A 111 -3.37 5.38 1.67
C GLN A 111 -4.81 5.80 1.41
N LYS A 112 -5.04 6.61 0.37
CA LYS A 112 -6.37 7.05 -0.03
C LYS A 112 -7.26 5.86 -0.41
N LEU A 113 -6.80 5.00 -1.32
CA LEU A 113 -7.56 3.83 -1.80
C LEU A 113 -7.92 2.88 -0.66
N TYR A 114 -6.98 2.61 0.24
CA TYR A 114 -7.22 1.75 1.41
C TYR A 114 -8.27 2.36 2.36
N VAL A 115 -8.21 3.68 2.64
CA VAL A 115 -9.22 4.34 3.49
C VAL A 115 -10.60 4.29 2.84
N GLU A 116 -10.71 4.56 1.55
CA GLU A 116 -11.97 4.52 0.80
C GLU A 116 -12.58 3.10 0.79
N LEU A 117 -11.74 2.09 0.52
CA LEU A 117 -12.13 0.68 0.52
C LEU A 117 -12.65 0.24 1.90
N LYS A 118 -11.92 0.59 2.96
CA LYS A 118 -12.29 0.29 4.34
C LYS A 118 -13.61 0.94 4.75
N LEU A 119 -13.80 2.22 4.42
CA LEU A 119 -15.03 2.93 4.75
C LEU A 119 -16.23 2.30 4.01
N SER A 120 -16.06 2.03 2.72
CA SER A 120 -17.09 1.41 1.88
C SER A 120 -17.47 0.02 2.42
N PHE A 121 -16.48 -0.80 2.78
CA PHE A 121 -16.72 -2.12 3.37
C PHE A 121 -17.42 -2.03 4.72
N LYS A 122 -17.01 -1.11 5.61
CA LYS A 122 -17.65 -0.94 6.93
C LYS A 122 -19.12 -0.51 6.81
N GLN A 123 -19.41 0.43 5.91
CA GLN A 123 -20.77 0.88 5.66
C GLN A 123 -21.64 -0.24 5.06
N TRP A 124 -21.07 -1.02 4.14
CA TRP A 124 -21.76 -2.19 3.61
C TRP A 124 -22.05 -3.21 4.72
N LEU A 125 -21.05 -3.54 5.54
CA LEU A 125 -21.18 -4.52 6.63
C LEU A 125 -22.24 -4.10 7.66
N SER A 126 -22.31 -2.81 8.02
CA SER A 126 -23.32 -2.32 8.97
C SER A 126 -24.75 -2.42 8.44
N ASN A 127 -24.94 -2.51 7.12
CA ASN A 127 -26.26 -2.70 6.51
C ASN A 127 -26.64 -4.18 6.38
N LYS A 128 -25.70 -5.10 6.64
CA LYS A 128 -25.94 -6.55 6.58
C LYS A 128 -26.11 -7.16 7.97
N LEU A 129 -25.44 -6.63 8.99
CA LEU A 129 -25.68 -6.96 10.40
C LEU A 129 -27.02 -6.40 10.89
#